data_AF-A0A543IVK3-F1
#
_entry.id   AF-A0A543IVK3-F1
#
_cell.length_a   1.000
_cell.length_b   1.000
_cell.length_c   1.000
_cell.angle_alpha   90.00
_cell.angle_beta   90.00
_cell.angle_gamma   90.00
#
_symmetry.space_group_name_H-M   'P 1'
#
loop_
_entity.id
_entity.type
_entity.pdbx_description
1 polymer ?
#
loop_
_entity_poly.entity_id
_entity_poly.type
_entity_poly.pdbx_seq_one_letter_code
_entity_poly.pdbx_strand_id
1 'polypeptide(L)'
;MDLYEASRDERFPRLVNLLITKTKAGQVQWEVARIPDDGESDGFSFSTRRSTVIIGSVKGDGQAPFYLSILNEHGFEVERILAEPPDLEVGPDETRESARFRYMQVSHLLNQITTLYKQARRVALQTDQVIDHLLQDLAL
;
A
#
# COMPACT_ATOMS: atom_id res chain seq x y z
N MET A 1 3.78 -12.46 4.80
CA MET A 1 2.70 -13.14 4.05
C MET A 1 2.78 -12.76 2.58
N ASP A 2 2.48 -13.67 1.65
CA ASP A 2 2.41 -13.31 0.23
C ASP A 2 1.05 -12.66 -0.12
N LEU A 3 0.94 -12.07 -1.32
CA LEU A 3 -0.27 -11.38 -1.74
C LEU A 3 -1.47 -12.33 -1.90
N TYR A 4 -1.24 -13.61 -2.19
CA TYR A 4 -2.29 -14.59 -2.34
C TYR A 4 -2.92 -14.94 -0.99
N GLU A 5 -2.11 -15.26 0.01
CA GLU A 5 -2.55 -15.48 1.38
C GLU A 5 -3.29 -14.26 1.92
N ALA A 6 -2.74 -13.06 1.72
CA ALA A 6 -3.36 -11.81 2.14
C ALA A 6 -4.71 -11.56 1.44
N SER A 7 -4.86 -11.95 0.17
CA SER A 7 -6.11 -11.77 -0.58
C SER A 7 -7.24 -12.67 -0.10
N ARG A 8 -6.92 -13.81 0.53
CA ARG A 8 -7.90 -14.76 1.07
C ARG A 8 -8.36 -14.43 2.47
N ASP A 9 -7.52 -13.75 3.24
CA ASP A 9 -7.91 -13.24 4.55
C ASP A 9 -8.64 -11.91 4.40
N GLU A 10 -9.97 -11.96 4.51
CA GLU A 10 -10.87 -10.80 4.33
C GLU A 10 -10.49 -9.58 5.19
N ARG A 11 -9.72 -9.77 6.27
CA ARG A 11 -9.23 -8.67 7.12
C ARG A 11 -8.31 -7.73 6.36
N PHE A 12 -7.46 -8.21 5.45
CA PHE A 12 -6.52 -7.36 4.72
C PHE A 12 -7.18 -6.49 3.66
N PRO A 13 -7.97 -7.03 2.71
CA PRO A 13 -8.72 -6.19 1.76
C PRO A 13 -9.60 -5.17 2.48
N ARG A 14 -10.22 -5.56 3.59
CA ARG A 14 -11.02 -4.65 4.42
C ARG A 14 -10.18 -3.54 5.05
N LEU A 15 -9.02 -3.87 5.62
CA LEU A 15 -8.09 -2.89 6.20
C LEU A 15 -7.59 -1.90 5.14
N VAL A 16 -7.11 -2.39 4.00
CA VAL A 16 -6.60 -1.55 2.91
C VAL A 16 -7.71 -0.63 2.38
N ASN A 17 -8.92 -1.16 2.15
CA ASN A 17 -10.06 -0.35 1.72
C ASN A 17 -10.48 0.71 2.75
N LEU A 18 -10.41 0.38 4.05
CA LEU A 18 -10.69 1.34 5.11
C LEU A 18 -9.64 2.45 5.12
N LEU A 19 -8.35 2.12 5.01
CA LEU A 19 -7.27 3.11 4.94
C LEU A 19 -7.43 4.02 3.72
N ILE A 20 -7.78 3.48 2.54
CA ILE A 20 -8.05 4.29 1.34
C ILE A 20 -9.20 5.26 1.60
N THR A 21 -10.34 4.74 2.07
CA THR A 21 -11.54 5.56 2.35
C THR A 21 -11.24 6.67 3.35
N LYS A 22 -10.55 6.34 4.44
CA LYS A 22 -10.19 7.29 5.49
C LYS A 22 -9.15 8.31 5.03
N THR A 23 -8.18 7.92 4.20
CA THR A 23 -7.19 8.84 3.60
C THR A 23 -7.88 9.85 2.69
N LYS A 24 -8.76 9.39 1.79
CA LYS A 24 -9.54 10.27 0.91
C LYS A 24 -10.44 11.25 1.67
N ALA A 25 -10.95 10.85 2.82
CA ALA A 25 -11.75 11.69 3.70
C ALA A 25 -10.92 12.64 4.59
N GLY A 26 -9.58 12.64 4.49
CA GLY A 26 -8.69 13.44 5.33
C GLY A 26 -8.62 12.97 6.80
N GLN A 27 -9.09 11.75 7.09
CA GLN A 27 -9.14 11.17 8.44
C GLN A 27 -7.89 10.36 8.81
N VAL A 28 -7.00 10.14 7.84
CA VAL A 28 -5.69 9.51 8.03
C VAL A 28 -4.64 10.50 7.57
N GLN A 29 -3.73 10.86 8.47
CA GLN A 29 -2.57 11.67 8.17
C GLN A 29 -1.37 10.74 7.99
N TRP A 30 -0.77 10.80 6.80
CA TRP A 30 0.41 10.04 6.47
C TRP A 30 1.65 10.90 6.69
N GLU A 31 2.70 10.31 7.24
CA GLU A 31 3.99 10.95 7.46
C GLU A 31 5.07 10.23 6.64
N VAL A 32 6.12 10.94 6.24
CA VAL A 32 7.28 10.31 5.59
C VAL A 32 7.96 9.39 6.59
N ALA A 33 7.98 8.09 6.30
CA ALA A 33 8.64 7.09 7.12
C ALA A 33 10.12 7.08 6.79
N ARG A 34 10.98 7.21 7.81
CA ARG A 34 12.41 6.95 7.68
C ARG A 34 12.67 5.50 8.00
N ILE A 35 13.03 4.72 6.99
CA ILE A 35 13.34 3.29 7.17
C ILE A 35 14.85 3.19 7.36
N PRO A 36 15.34 2.75 8.54
CA PRO A 36 16.76 2.90 8.91
C PRO A 36 17.78 2.20 8.00
N ASP A 37 17.38 1.20 7.21
CA ASP A 37 18.31 0.27 6.57
C ASP A 37 18.30 0.24 5.02
N ASP A 38 17.47 1.03 4.32
CA ASP A 38 17.22 0.84 2.86
C ASP A 38 17.58 2.04 1.93
N GLY A 39 18.38 3.02 2.36
CA GLY A 39 18.69 4.19 1.52
C GLY A 39 17.50 5.15 1.37
N GLU A 40 17.37 5.87 0.24
CA GLU A 40 16.27 6.82 -0.01
C GLU A 40 14.91 6.10 0.07
N SER A 41 14.32 6.04 1.26
CA SER A 41 13.05 5.32 1.45
C SER A 41 11.87 6.22 1.10
N ASP A 42 11.11 5.84 0.07
CA ASP A 42 9.82 6.44 -0.32
C ASP A 42 8.65 5.97 0.56
N GLY A 43 8.94 5.58 1.81
CA GLY A 43 7.98 5.04 2.74
C GLY A 43 7.07 6.10 3.34
N PHE A 44 5.82 5.71 3.59
CA PHE A 44 4.83 6.53 4.28
C PHE A 44 4.24 5.73 5.44
N SER A 45 4.07 6.38 6.59
CA SER A 45 3.54 5.74 7.79
C SER A 45 2.29 6.43 8.32
N PHE A 46 1.42 5.63 8.90
CA PHE A 46 0.27 6.07 9.69
C PHE A 46 0.26 5.30 11.00
N SER A 47 0.22 6.01 12.12
CA SER A 47 0.22 5.42 13.45
C SER A 47 -1.10 5.63 14.17
N THR A 48 -1.60 4.57 14.78
CA THR A 48 -2.66 4.62 15.79
C THR A 48 -2.05 4.54 17.18
N ARG A 49 -2.88 4.46 18.23
CA ARG A 49 -2.39 4.23 19.59
C ARG A 49 -1.72 2.87 19.80
N ARG A 50 -2.00 1.88 18.95
CA ARG A 50 -1.61 0.47 19.18
C ARG A 50 -0.86 -0.18 18.02
N SER A 51 -0.75 0.51 16.89
CA SER A 51 -0.17 -0.05 15.68
C SER A 51 0.27 1.03 14.73
N THR A 52 1.23 0.69 13.90
CA THR A 52 1.69 1.53 12.79
C THR A 52 1.54 0.76 11.50
N VAL A 53 1.04 1.42 10.46
CA VAL A 53 1.04 0.91 9.09
C VAL A 53 2.11 1.67 8.33
N ILE A 54 2.99 0.95 7.65
CA ILE A 54 3.98 1.50 6.73
C ILE A 54 3.65 0.99 5.33
N ILE A 55 3.69 1.88 4.34
CA ILE A 55 3.54 1.54 2.93
C ILE A 55 4.67 2.19 2.13
N GLY A 56 5.29 1.45 1.23
CA GLY A 56 6.43 1.94 0.44
C GLY A 56 6.67 1.10 -0.81
N SER A 57 7.60 1.54 -1.67
CA SER A 57 8.12 0.70 -2.75
C SER A 57 9.23 -0.22 -2.23
N VAL A 58 9.32 -1.43 -2.77
CA VAL A 58 10.35 -2.40 -2.37
C VAL A 58 11.76 -1.90 -2.71
N LYS A 59 11.91 -1.07 -3.75
CA LYS A 59 13.19 -0.54 -4.22
C LYS A 59 13.52 0.86 -3.71
N GLY A 60 12.61 1.51 -2.99
CA GLY A 60 12.75 2.92 -2.59
C GLY A 60 12.55 3.93 -3.73
N ASP A 61 12.17 3.50 -4.93
CA ASP A 61 12.10 4.34 -6.14
C ASP A 61 10.69 4.90 -6.44
N GLY A 62 9.70 4.59 -5.60
CA GLY A 62 8.31 4.97 -5.83
C GLY A 62 7.59 4.18 -6.89
N GLN A 63 8.18 3.08 -7.38
CA GLN A 63 7.60 2.21 -8.38
C GLN A 63 7.21 0.85 -7.78
N ALA A 64 6.31 0.15 -8.46
CA ALA A 64 5.98 -1.21 -8.06
C ALA A 64 7.22 -2.12 -8.19
N PRO A 65 7.34 -3.16 -7.34
CA PRO A 65 6.35 -3.61 -6.37
C PRO A 65 6.32 -2.77 -5.08
N PHE A 66 5.14 -2.72 -4.47
CA PHE A 66 4.92 -2.04 -3.19
C PHE A 66 4.86 -3.06 -2.05
N TYR A 67 5.01 -2.61 -0.82
CA TYR A 67 4.73 -3.42 0.36
C TYR A 67 3.85 -2.67 1.35
N LEU A 68 3.14 -3.41 2.20
CA LEU A 68 2.44 -2.89 3.37
C LEU A 68 2.89 -3.67 4.60
N SER A 69 3.50 -2.98 5.56
CA SER A 69 3.94 -3.54 6.84
C SER A 69 3.02 -3.04 7.97
N ILE A 70 2.71 -3.94 8.90
CA ILE A 70 1.94 -3.65 10.11
C ILE A 70 2.84 -3.91 11.31
N LEU A 71 3.07 -2.87 12.10
CA LEU A 71 3.86 -2.93 13.31
C LEU A 71 2.93 -2.86 14.53
N ASN A 72 3.29 -3.55 15.61
CA ASN A 72 2.61 -3.43 16.89
C ASN A 72 3.03 -2.14 17.64
N GLU A 73 2.47 -1.94 18.84
CA GLU A 73 2.77 -0.78 19.69
C GLU A 73 4.21 -0.67 20.18
N HIS A 74 5.00 -1.74 20.02
CA HIS A 74 6.43 -1.76 20.33
C HIS A 74 7.32 -1.55 19.10
N GLY A 75 6.72 -1.34 17.92
CA GLY A 75 7.45 -1.16 16.67
C GLY A 75 7.95 -2.46 16.04
N PHE A 76 7.53 -3.63 16.54
CA PHE A 76 7.86 -4.90 15.89
C PHE A 76 6.91 -5.16 14.72
N GLU A 77 7.47 -5.51 13.56
CA GLU A 77 6.69 -5.95 12.42
C GLU A 77 5.95 -7.25 12.77
N VAL A 78 4.62 -7.19 12.72
CA VAL A 78 3.72 -8.32 12.95
C VAL A 78 3.39 -8.99 11.62
N GLU A 79 3.27 -8.20 10.56
CA GLU A 79 2.94 -8.70 9.24
C GLU A 79 3.52 -7.79 8.15
N ARG A 80 3.94 -8.39 7.03
CA ARG A 80 4.31 -7.67 5.81
C ARG A 80 3.71 -8.37 4.60
N ILE A 81 3.05 -7.58 3.76
CA ILE A 81 2.45 -7.99 2.50
C ILE A 81 3.27 -7.39 1.37
N LEU A 82 3.81 -8.23 0.50
CA LEU A 82 4.44 -7.79 -0.74
C LEU A 82 3.39 -7.75 -1.85
N ALA A 83 3.16 -6.59 -2.42
CA ALA A 83 2.21 -6.36 -3.50
C ALA A 83 2.91 -6.53 -4.86
N GLU A 84 3.27 -7.77 -5.14
CA GLU A 84 3.86 -8.19 -6.41
C GLU A 84 2.79 -8.80 -7.32
N PRO A 85 2.91 -8.65 -8.66
CA PRO A 85 2.07 -9.38 -9.59
C PRO A 85 2.16 -10.88 -9.31
N PRO A 86 1.03 -11.61 -9.24
CA PRO A 86 1.08 -13.05 -9.04
C PRO A 86 1.77 -13.72 -10.21
N ASP A 87 2.71 -14.62 -9.92
CA ASP A 87 3.16 -15.60 -10.90
C ASP A 87 1.99 -16.51 -11.23
N LEU A 88 1.54 -16.45 -12.49
CA LEU A 88 0.45 -17.25 -13.03
C LEU A 88 0.95 -18.67 -13.34
N GLU A 89 1.49 -19.37 -12.34
CA GLU A 89 1.68 -20.80 -12.45
C GLU A 89 0.34 -21.50 -12.22
N VAL A 90 -0.15 -22.18 -13.25
CA VAL A 90 -1.35 -23.03 -13.15
C VAL A 90 -0.86 -24.40 -12.70
N GLY A 91 -1.26 -24.81 -11.49
CA GLY A 91 -0.91 -26.12 -10.98
C GLY A 91 -1.51 -27.24 -11.83
N PRO A 92 -0.90 -28.45 -11.84
CA PRO A 92 -1.36 -29.57 -12.67
C PRO A 92 -2.81 -30.00 -12.38
N ASP A 93 -3.29 -29.77 -11.15
CA ASP A 93 -4.64 -30.13 -10.69
C ASP A 93 -5.60 -28.92 -10.61
N GLU A 94 -5.18 -27.73 -11.03
CA GLU A 94 -6.00 -26.53 -10.91
C GLU A 94 -6.86 -26.29 -12.15
N THR A 95 -8.17 -26.07 -11.93
CA THR A 95 -9.05 -25.70 -13.04
C THR A 95 -8.73 -24.28 -13.52
N ARG A 96 -8.90 -24.02 -14.82
CA ARG A 96 -8.76 -22.66 -15.39
C ARG A 96 -9.65 -21.63 -14.69
N GLU A 97 -10.80 -22.05 -14.18
CA GLU A 97 -11.74 -21.18 -13.47
C GLU A 97 -11.23 -20.81 -12.07
N SER A 98 -10.70 -21.79 -11.32
CA SER A 98 -10.06 -21.56 -10.02
C SER A 98 -8.85 -20.63 -10.15
N ALA A 99 -7.99 -20.86 -11.16
CA ALA A 99 -6.84 -19.99 -11.42
C ALA A 99 -7.25 -18.56 -11.76
N ARG A 100 -8.32 -18.39 -12.56
CA ARG A 100 -8.90 -17.06 -12.85
C ARG A 100 -9.45 -16.38 -11.62
N PHE A 101 -10.16 -17.11 -10.76
CA PHE A 101 -10.70 -16.55 -9.53
C PHE A 101 -9.60 -16.09 -8.57
N ARG A 102 -8.56 -16.91 -8.38
CA ARG A 102 -7.34 -16.54 -7.64
C ARG A 102 -6.73 -15.26 -8.21
N TYR A 103 -6.54 -15.22 -9.53
CA TYR A 103 -5.96 -14.04 -10.19
C TYR A 103 -6.79 -12.78 -9.94
N MET A 104 -8.13 -12.86 -10.00
CA MET A 104 -9.00 -11.72 -9.73
C MET A 104 -8.88 -11.21 -8.29
N GLN A 105 -8.84 -12.10 -7.29
CA GLN A 105 -8.68 -11.71 -5.88
C GLN A 105 -7.34 -11.01 -5.64
N VAL A 106 -6.25 -11.60 -6.14
CA VAL A 106 -4.91 -11.03 -6.00
C VAL A 106 -4.80 -9.69 -6.73
N SER A 107 -5.31 -9.61 -7.96
CA SER A 107 -5.31 -8.35 -8.74
C SER A 107 -6.09 -7.25 -8.05
N HIS A 108 -7.19 -7.60 -7.38
CA HIS A 108 -7.98 -6.62 -6.63
C HIS A 108 -7.17 -6.03 -5.47
N LEU A 109 -6.56 -6.88 -4.64
CA LEU A 109 -5.74 -6.41 -3.51
C LEU A 109 -4.50 -5.64 -3.98
N LEU A 110 -3.84 -6.09 -5.06
CA LEU A 110 -2.72 -5.38 -5.68
C LEU A 110 -3.10 -3.94 -6.07
N ASN A 111 -4.25 -3.78 -6.72
CA ASN A 111 -4.76 -2.47 -7.12
C ASN A 111 -5.12 -1.60 -5.92
N GLN A 112 -5.66 -2.20 -4.86
CA GLN A 112 -5.95 -1.49 -3.61
C GLN A 112 -4.66 -0.99 -2.94
N ILE A 113 -3.64 -1.83 -2.80
CA ILE A 113 -2.35 -1.41 -2.21
C ILE A 113 -1.68 -0.33 -3.05
N THR A 114 -1.67 -0.47 -4.38
CA THR A 114 -1.17 0.56 -5.31
C THR A 114 -1.92 1.89 -5.13
N THR A 115 -3.24 1.82 -4.99
CA THR A 115 -4.08 3.00 -4.75
C THR A 115 -3.75 3.64 -3.41
N LEU A 116 -3.60 2.84 -2.36
CA LEU A 116 -3.26 3.30 -1.03
C LEU A 116 -1.91 4.01 -1.02
N TYR A 117 -0.88 3.43 -1.65
CA TYR A 117 0.44 4.05 -1.76
C TYR A 117 0.37 5.44 -2.39
N LYS A 118 -0.31 5.57 -3.53
CA LYS A 118 -0.47 6.86 -4.23
C LYS A 118 -1.18 7.90 -3.36
N GLN A 119 -2.22 7.48 -2.62
CA GLN A 119 -2.95 8.38 -1.71
C GLN A 119 -2.10 8.79 -0.50
N ALA A 120 -1.38 7.85 0.11
CA ALA A 120 -0.47 8.10 1.20
C ALA A 120 0.61 9.12 0.81
N ARG A 121 1.26 8.90 -0.35
CA ARG A 121 2.25 9.83 -0.93
C ARG A 121 1.67 11.23 -1.14
N ARG A 122 0.50 11.32 -1.79
CA ARG A 122 -0.17 12.59 -2.11
C ARG A 122 -0.46 13.41 -0.84
N VAL A 123 -0.92 12.73 0.22
CA VAL A 123 -1.18 13.36 1.53
C VAL A 123 0.11 13.74 2.25
N ALA A 124 1.06 12.82 2.41
CA ALA A 124 2.29 13.04 3.16
C ALA A 124 3.17 14.15 2.56
N LEU A 125 3.20 14.25 1.22
CA LEU A 125 3.98 15.24 0.50
C LEU A 125 3.19 16.50 0.15
N GLN A 126 1.96 16.64 0.66
CA GLN A 126 1.09 17.80 0.38
C GLN A 126 0.99 18.11 -1.12
N THR A 127 0.96 17.06 -1.97
CA THR A 127 1.11 17.19 -3.42
C THR A 127 0.07 18.13 -4.02
N ASP A 128 -1.12 18.18 -3.44
CA ASP A 128 -2.24 18.98 -3.94
C ASP A 128 -2.01 20.46 -3.72
N GLN A 129 -1.53 20.81 -2.54
CA GLN A 129 -1.17 22.19 -2.22
C GLN A 129 -0.02 22.67 -3.11
N VAL A 130 0.97 21.81 -3.36
CA VAL A 130 2.08 22.12 -4.28
C VAL A 130 1.57 22.35 -5.70
N ILE A 131 0.68 21.49 -6.21
CA ILE A 131 0.07 21.65 -7.54
C ILE A 131 -0.76 22.94 -7.60
N ASP A 132 -1.58 23.21 -6.58
CA ASP A 132 -2.43 24.41 -6.53
C ASP A 132 -1.60 25.69 -6.54
N HIS A 133 -0.50 25.76 -5.78
CA HIS A 133 0.42 26.90 -5.82
C HIS A 133 1.06 27.07 -7.21
N LEU A 134 1.52 25.97 -7.83
CA LEU A 134 2.10 26.04 -9.18
C LEU A 134 1.09 26.53 -10.22
N LEU A 135 -0.18 26.12 -10.12
CA LEU A 135 -1.23 26.59 -11.01
C LEU A 135 -1.51 28.08 -10.83
N GLN A 136 -1.50 28.58 -9.58
CA GLN A 136 -1.67 30.00 -9.30
C GLN A 136 -0.50 30.84 -9.86
N ASP A 137 0.74 30.36 -9.70
CA ASP A 137 1.94 31.05 -10.19
C ASP A 137 1.99 31.13 -11.73
N LEU A 138 1.44 30.13 -12.43
CA LEU A 138 1.42 30.08 -13.90
C LEU A 138 0.25 30.84 -14.53
N ALA A 139 -0.82 31.13 -13.78
CA ALA A 139 -2.05 31.74 -14.27
C ALA A 139 -1.98 33.28 -14.40
N LEU A 140 -0.81 33.83 -14.75
CA LEU A 140 -0.60 35.26 -15.08
C LEU A 140 -1.74 35.86 -15.92
#